data_AF-A0A967C493-F1
#
_entry.id   AF-A0A967C493-F1
#
_cell.length_a   1.000
_cell.length_b   1.000
_cell.length_c   1.000
_cell.angle_alpha   90.00
_cell.angle_beta   90.00
_cell.angle_gamma   90.00
#
_symmetry.space_group_name_H-M   'P 1'
#
loop_
_entity.id
_entity.type
_entity.pdbx_description
1 polymer ?
#
loop_
_entity_poly.entity_id
_entity_poly.type
_entity_poly.pdbx_seq_one_letter_code
_entity_poly.pdbx_strand_id
1 'polypeptide(L)'
;MTMRVAVQMDPIETINIGGDSSFALMLEAQARGATLIHYMADDLSAENGRVRAKARPLKVINQAGAHYEWLGDPRTVDLADEADVVLMRQDPPFDMGYITATHLLEQIQDRVLVVNDPAEVRNAPEKLFVLRFPDLMPPTLVTKSLEEAMDFRARHGAIVVKPLYGNAGTAVFLIDKNDGNLPALVELFSSVWREPFMVQAFLPSVAEGDKRIV
;
A
#
# COMPACT_ATOMS: atom_id res chain seq x y z
N MET A 1 -30.84 7.70 4.80
CA MET A 1 -29.72 8.57 5.20
C MET A 1 -28.68 8.53 4.10
N THR A 2 -28.03 9.65 3.81
CA THR A 2 -26.93 9.70 2.84
C THR A 2 -25.68 9.09 3.46
N MET A 3 -25.05 8.13 2.77
CA MET A 3 -23.81 7.50 3.22
C MET A 3 -22.65 8.49 3.16
N ARG A 4 -21.79 8.50 4.18
CA ARG A 4 -20.63 9.38 4.29
C ARG A 4 -19.36 8.55 4.15
N VAL A 5 -18.57 8.85 3.14
CA VAL A 5 -17.34 8.12 2.82
C VAL A 5 -16.16 9.05 3.05
N ALA A 6 -15.28 8.65 3.96
CA ALA A 6 -14.00 9.30 4.16
C ALA A 6 -12.94 8.55 3.34
N VAL A 7 -12.14 9.28 2.57
CA VAL A 7 -11.10 8.72 1.71
C VAL A 7 -9.75 9.17 2.23
N GLN A 8 -9.03 8.24 2.84
CA GLN A 8 -7.65 8.44 3.27
C GLN A 8 -6.74 8.11 2.09
N MET A 9 -6.22 9.11 1.40
CA MET A 9 -5.36 8.88 0.24
C MET A 9 -4.35 10.01 0.07
N ASP A 10 -3.34 9.75 -0.75
CA ASP A 10 -2.41 10.76 -1.27
C ASP A 10 -3.16 11.94 -1.94
N PRO A 11 -2.48 13.08 -2.18
CA PRO A 11 -3.12 14.28 -2.71
C PRO A 11 -3.97 14.00 -3.96
N ILE A 12 -5.27 14.34 -3.89
CA ILE A 12 -6.20 14.16 -5.01
C ILE A 12 -5.78 14.97 -6.24
N GLU A 13 -4.98 16.01 -6.05
CA GLU A 13 -4.48 16.89 -7.10
C GLU A 13 -3.56 16.18 -8.09
N THR A 14 -2.81 15.18 -7.65
CA THR A 14 -1.70 14.59 -8.41
C THR A 14 -2.05 13.27 -9.09
N ILE A 15 -3.24 12.72 -8.85
CA ILE A 15 -3.62 11.40 -9.37
C ILE A 15 -3.79 11.37 -10.90
N ASN A 16 -3.60 10.19 -11.48
CA ASN A 16 -3.98 9.91 -12.87
C ASN A 16 -5.34 9.22 -12.91
N ILE A 17 -6.40 9.98 -13.21
CA ILE A 17 -7.78 9.48 -13.22
C ILE A 17 -8.06 8.35 -14.22
N GLY A 18 -7.18 8.12 -15.21
CA GLY A 18 -7.32 7.02 -16.15
C GLY A 18 -6.98 5.64 -15.58
N GLY A 19 -6.22 5.60 -14.48
CA GLY A 19 -5.80 4.34 -13.83
C GLY A 19 -6.01 4.33 -12.31
N ASP A 20 -6.48 5.43 -11.73
CA ASP A 20 -6.68 5.54 -10.29
C ASP A 20 -7.97 4.84 -9.84
N SER A 21 -7.81 3.73 -9.11
CA SER A 21 -8.94 2.96 -8.60
C SER A 21 -9.64 3.63 -7.42
N SER A 22 -8.94 4.47 -6.64
CA SER A 22 -9.55 5.25 -5.56
C SER A 22 -10.55 6.26 -6.15
N PHE A 23 -10.19 6.89 -7.27
CA PHE A 23 -11.03 7.80 -8.04
C PHE A 23 -12.26 7.10 -8.62
N ALA A 24 -12.10 5.91 -9.19
CA ALA A 24 -13.22 5.11 -9.68
C ALA A 24 -14.22 4.78 -8.55
N LEU A 25 -13.74 4.42 -7.36
CA LEU A 25 -14.58 4.18 -6.18
C LEU A 25 -15.30 5.44 -5.73
N MET A 26 -14.63 6.60 -5.72
CA MET A 26 -15.25 7.89 -5.37
C MET A 26 -16.35 8.30 -6.36
N LEU A 27 -16.13 8.13 -7.67
CA LEU A 27 -17.16 8.41 -8.69
C LEU A 27 -18.41 7.56 -8.45
N GLU A 28 -18.23 6.26 -8.19
CA GLU A 28 -19.35 5.35 -7.94
C GLU A 28 -20.07 5.67 -6.62
N ALA A 29 -19.33 5.99 -5.56
CA ALA A 29 -19.90 6.41 -4.28
C ALA A 29 -20.81 7.65 -4.47
N GLN A 30 -20.35 8.66 -5.20
CA GLN A 30 -21.16 9.84 -5.53
C GLN A 30 -22.36 9.52 -6.41
N ALA A 31 -22.21 8.64 -7.40
CA ALA A 31 -23.32 8.23 -8.26
C ALA A 31 -24.46 7.58 -7.46
N ARG A 32 -24.12 6.94 -6.33
CA ARG A 32 -25.08 6.39 -5.35
C ARG A 32 -25.57 7.42 -4.33
N GLY A 33 -25.18 8.68 -4.48
CA GLY A 33 -25.60 9.79 -3.62
C GLY A 33 -24.79 9.94 -2.33
N ALA A 34 -23.66 9.24 -2.17
CA ALA A 34 -22.80 9.40 -0.99
C ALA A 34 -22.06 10.75 -1.00
N THR A 35 -21.76 11.26 0.19
CA THR A 35 -20.89 12.44 0.35
C THR A 35 -19.46 12.01 0.64
N LEU A 36 -18.49 12.75 0.11
CA LEU A 36 -17.07 12.45 0.29
C LEU A 36 -16.38 13.50 1.17
N ILE A 37 -15.51 13.02 2.05
CA ILE A 37 -14.45 13.82 2.65
C ILE A 37 -13.10 13.18 2.30
N HIS A 38 -12.10 14.00 2.04
CA HIS A 38 -10.72 13.57 1.78
C HIS A 38 -9.80 14.04 2.90
N TYR A 39 -8.81 13.23 3.24
CA TYR A 39 -7.72 13.58 4.14
C TYR A 39 -6.49 12.71 3.84
N MET A 40 -5.29 13.17 4.21
CA MET A 40 -4.06 12.38 4.11
C MET A 40 -3.82 11.56 5.38
N ALA A 41 -3.00 10.50 5.31
CA ALA A 41 -2.61 9.73 6.48
C ALA A 41 -2.04 10.61 7.61
N ASP A 42 -1.22 11.60 7.24
CA ASP A 42 -0.57 12.56 8.15
C ASP A 42 -1.55 13.52 8.83
N ASP A 43 -2.78 13.64 8.32
CA ASP A 43 -3.83 14.45 8.94
C ASP A 43 -4.55 13.71 10.09
N LEU A 44 -4.27 12.41 10.27
CA LEU A 44 -4.81 11.63 11.38
C LEU A 44 -4.26 12.10 12.73
N SER A 45 -5.14 12.15 13.72
CA SER A 45 -4.79 12.38 15.11
C SER A 45 -5.70 11.56 16.01
N ALA A 46 -5.22 11.21 17.19
CA ALA A 46 -6.06 10.63 18.22
C ALA A 46 -5.89 11.40 19.53
N GLU A 47 -7.01 11.66 20.19
CA GLU A 47 -7.05 12.32 21.48
C GLU A 47 -8.16 11.70 22.33
N ASN A 48 -7.82 11.19 23.51
CA ASN A 48 -8.79 10.67 24.49
C ASN A 48 -9.78 9.64 23.90
N GLY A 49 -9.27 8.68 23.11
CA GLY A 49 -10.08 7.61 22.51
C GLY A 49 -10.90 8.04 21.29
N ARG A 50 -10.65 9.24 20.76
CA ARG A 50 -11.32 9.79 19.58
C ARG A 50 -10.31 9.91 18.45
N VAL A 51 -10.64 9.39 17.28
CA VAL A 51 -9.81 9.48 16.07
C VAL A 51 -10.36 10.58 15.18
N ARG A 52 -9.51 11.55 14.87
CA ARG A 52 -9.86 12.74 14.09
C ARG A 52 -8.97 12.85 12.87
N ALA A 53 -9.47 13.53 11.86
CA ALA A 53 -8.70 13.91 10.69
C ALA A 53 -8.92 15.38 10.36
N LYS A 54 -7.89 16.08 9.89
CA LYS A 54 -8.08 17.34 9.18
C LYS A 54 -8.54 17.01 7.75
N ALA A 55 -9.85 17.01 7.56
CA ALA A 55 -10.48 16.57 6.31
C ALA A 55 -11.11 17.72 5.54
N ARG A 56 -11.33 17.52 4.24
CA ARG A 56 -11.96 18.50 3.37
C ARG A 56 -13.10 17.86 2.56
N PRO A 57 -14.31 18.47 2.54
CA PRO A 57 -15.40 18.01 1.69
C PRO A 57 -15.00 18.02 0.21
N LEU A 58 -15.18 16.87 -0.44
CA LEU A 58 -14.70 16.61 -1.79
C LEU A 58 -15.86 16.30 -2.73
N LYS A 59 -15.74 16.76 -3.96
CA LYS A 59 -16.48 16.24 -5.10
C LYS A 59 -15.52 15.84 -6.20
N VAL A 60 -15.71 14.66 -6.79
CA VAL A 60 -14.93 14.19 -7.94
C VAL A 60 -15.72 14.27 -9.25
N ILE A 61 -15.04 14.55 -10.35
CA ILE A 61 -15.62 14.77 -11.68
C ILE A 61 -14.75 14.03 -12.68
N ASN A 62 -15.34 13.18 -13.53
CA ASN A 62 -14.56 12.44 -14.54
C ASN A 62 -14.12 13.34 -15.71
N GLN A 63 -13.20 14.27 -15.42
CA GLN A 63 -12.68 15.26 -16.35
C GLN A 63 -11.20 15.53 -16.05
N ALA A 64 -10.33 15.15 -16.99
CA ALA A 64 -8.89 15.38 -16.84
C ALA A 64 -8.57 16.88 -16.67
N GLY A 65 -7.74 17.20 -15.68
CA GLY A 65 -7.34 18.58 -15.36
C GLY A 65 -8.37 19.38 -14.56
N ALA A 66 -9.57 18.83 -14.32
CA ALA A 66 -10.60 19.42 -13.47
C ALA A 66 -11.34 18.32 -12.69
N HIS A 67 -10.59 17.32 -12.21
CA HIS A 67 -11.16 16.06 -11.74
C HIS A 67 -11.70 16.10 -10.31
N TYR A 68 -11.52 17.22 -9.61
CA TYR A 68 -12.03 17.41 -8.26
C TYR A 68 -12.48 18.85 -8.03
N GLU A 69 -13.34 19.02 -7.04
CA GLU A 69 -13.87 20.29 -6.56
C GLU A 69 -13.93 20.23 -5.03
N TRP A 70 -13.32 21.20 -4.35
CA TRP A 70 -13.42 21.34 -2.90
C TRP A 70 -14.71 22.07 -2.55
N LEU A 71 -15.57 21.44 -1.73
CA LEU A 71 -16.88 22.01 -1.37
C LEU A 71 -16.84 22.89 -0.11
N GLY A 72 -15.65 23.19 0.41
CA GLY A 72 -15.45 24.02 1.60
C GLY A 72 -13.99 24.07 2.05
N ASP A 73 -13.74 24.65 3.23
CA ASP A 73 -12.42 24.71 3.84
C ASP A 73 -12.08 23.42 4.60
N PRO A 74 -10.78 23.10 4.79
CA PRO A 74 -10.36 22.01 5.66
C PRO A 74 -10.89 22.21 7.09
N ARG A 75 -11.41 21.14 7.70
CA ARG A 75 -11.89 21.13 9.08
C ARG A 75 -11.46 19.85 9.79
N THR A 76 -11.22 19.94 11.09
CA THR A 76 -11.01 18.76 11.92
C THR A 76 -12.34 18.06 12.16
N VAL A 77 -12.41 16.78 11.83
CA VAL A 77 -13.61 15.94 11.99
C VAL A 77 -13.31 14.76 12.90
N ASP A 78 -14.28 14.32 13.68
CA ASP A 78 -14.24 13.01 14.33
C ASP A 78 -14.73 11.96 13.32
N LEU A 79 -13.88 11.00 12.97
CA LEU A 79 -14.19 10.04 11.92
C LEU A 79 -15.37 9.12 12.31
N ALA A 80 -15.51 8.78 13.59
CA ALA A 80 -16.61 7.93 14.06
C ALA A 80 -17.97 8.64 14.07
N ASP A 81 -17.96 9.98 14.06
CA ASP A 81 -19.16 10.79 14.01
C ASP A 81 -19.47 11.29 12.60
N GLU A 82 -18.49 11.37 11.69
CA GLU A 82 -18.60 12.00 10.36
C GLU A 82 -18.46 11.03 9.18
N ALA A 83 -18.07 9.78 9.40
CA ALA A 83 -17.95 8.76 8.36
C ALA A 83 -18.73 7.50 8.73
N ASP A 84 -19.35 6.88 7.72
CA ASP A 84 -19.88 5.52 7.83
C ASP A 84 -18.87 4.50 7.28
N VAL A 85 -18.04 4.94 6.32
CA VAL A 85 -16.96 4.16 5.71
C VAL A 85 -15.69 4.99 5.63
N VAL A 86 -14.55 4.39 5.95
CA VAL A 86 -13.21 4.91 5.63
C VAL A 86 -12.59 4.03 4.57
N LEU A 87 -12.26 4.59 3.40
CA LEU A 87 -11.44 3.95 2.39
C LEU A 87 -9.97 4.25 2.69
N MET A 88 -9.24 3.29 3.23
CA MET A 88 -7.80 3.37 3.46
C MET A 88 -7.06 3.09 2.15
N ARG A 89 -6.68 4.16 1.45
CA ARG A 89 -6.21 4.17 0.06
C ARG A 89 -4.89 4.91 -0.14
N GLN A 90 -4.16 5.14 0.95
CA GLN A 90 -2.79 5.67 0.89
C GLN A 90 -1.86 4.66 0.20
N ASP A 91 -0.97 5.16 -0.63
CA ASP A 91 0.07 4.35 -1.24
C ASP A 91 1.13 3.93 -0.20
N PRO A 92 1.88 2.84 -0.45
CA PRO A 92 3.08 2.52 0.33
C PRO A 92 4.16 3.61 0.19
N PRO A 93 5.19 3.62 1.06
CA PRO A 93 5.79 2.46 1.71
C PRO A 93 5.01 1.95 2.92
N PHE A 94 5.14 0.65 3.19
CA PHE A 94 4.63 0.06 4.43
C PHE A 94 5.62 0.30 5.57
N ASP A 95 5.55 1.50 6.15
CA ASP A 95 6.46 1.99 7.19
C ASP A 95 5.74 2.20 8.54
N MET A 96 6.43 2.80 9.51
CA MET A 96 5.85 3.08 10.82
C MET A 96 4.69 4.09 10.77
N GLY A 97 4.68 5.01 9.80
CA GLY A 97 3.55 5.92 9.57
C GLY A 97 2.33 5.14 9.09
N TYR A 98 2.53 4.27 8.09
CA TYR A 98 1.50 3.39 7.57
C TYR A 98 0.91 2.48 8.67
N ILE A 99 1.77 1.83 9.46
CA ILE A 99 1.36 0.96 10.58
C ILE A 99 0.61 1.78 11.65
N THR A 100 1.10 2.97 11.98
CA THR A 100 0.45 3.84 12.97
C THR A 100 -0.96 4.22 12.52
N ALA A 101 -1.15 4.59 11.25
CA ALA A 101 -2.46 4.88 10.69
C ALA A 101 -3.42 3.70 10.87
N THR A 102 -2.94 2.46 10.70
CA THR A 102 -3.78 1.27 10.91
C THR A 102 -4.25 1.14 12.37
N HIS A 103 -3.37 1.39 13.35
CA HIS A 103 -3.73 1.34 14.76
C HIS A 103 -4.68 2.46 15.18
N LEU A 104 -4.59 3.62 14.53
CA LEU A 104 -5.54 4.70 14.76
C LEU A 104 -6.92 4.32 14.21
N LEU A 105 -7.00 3.90 12.95
CA LEU A 105 -8.27 3.52 12.32
C LEU A 105 -8.92 2.30 12.97
N GLU A 106 -8.14 1.37 13.51
CA GLU A 106 -8.65 0.22 14.25
C GLU A 106 -9.50 0.63 15.48
N GLN A 107 -9.22 1.78 16.10
CA GLN A 107 -9.95 2.24 17.29
C GLN A 107 -11.40 2.62 17.01
N ILE A 108 -11.77 2.82 15.74
CA ILE A 108 -13.12 3.23 15.33
C ILE A 108 -13.85 2.16 14.51
N GLN A 109 -13.23 1.00 14.31
CA GLN A 109 -13.75 -0.04 13.41
C GLN A 109 -15.07 -0.68 13.91
N ASP A 110 -15.40 -0.51 15.19
CA ASP A 110 -16.67 -0.94 15.79
C ASP A 110 -17.85 -0.03 15.38
N ARG A 111 -17.56 1.19 14.91
CA ARG A 111 -18.55 2.20 14.52
C ARG A 111 -18.47 2.59 13.04
N VAL A 112 -17.31 2.44 12.42
CA VAL A 112 -17.02 2.84 11.04
C VAL A 112 -16.48 1.63 10.29
N LEU A 113 -17.01 1.36 9.10
CA LEU A 113 -16.41 0.34 8.24
C LEU A 113 -15.10 0.88 7.67
N VAL A 114 -13.96 0.35 8.12
CA VAL A 114 -12.66 0.67 7.53
C VAL A 114 -12.31 -0.37 6.48
N VAL A 115 -12.02 0.08 5.26
CA VAL A 115 -11.71 -0.78 4.12
C VAL A 115 -10.27 -0.50 3.68
N ASN A 116 -9.34 -1.44 3.78
CA ASN A 116 -9.49 -2.79 4.36
C ASN A 116 -9.42 -2.77 5.90
N ASP A 117 -9.70 -3.92 6.52
CA ASP A 117 -9.53 -4.12 7.96
C ASP A 117 -8.10 -3.69 8.39
N PRO A 118 -7.95 -2.69 9.29
CA PRO A 118 -6.65 -2.16 9.65
C PRO A 118 -5.72 -3.20 10.29
N ALA A 119 -6.28 -4.17 11.02
CA ALA A 119 -5.51 -5.24 11.63
C ALA A 119 -4.97 -6.22 10.60
N GLU A 120 -5.80 -6.58 9.61
CA GLU A 120 -5.34 -7.44 8.53
C GLU A 120 -4.33 -6.72 7.63
N VAL A 121 -4.52 -5.43 7.36
CA VAL A 121 -3.56 -4.64 6.56
C VAL A 121 -2.16 -4.68 7.17
N ARG A 122 -2.02 -4.50 8.49
CA ARG A 122 -0.70 -4.55 9.13
C ARG A 122 -0.14 -5.97 9.33
N ASN A 123 -1.02 -6.98 9.43
CA ASN A 123 -0.64 -8.38 9.65
C ASN A 123 -0.48 -9.20 8.36
N ALA A 124 -0.87 -8.65 7.21
CA ALA A 124 -0.69 -9.25 5.89
C ALA A 124 0.18 -8.38 4.94
N PRO A 125 1.45 -8.05 5.28
CA PRO A 125 2.33 -7.35 4.35
C PRO A 125 2.51 -8.13 3.05
N GLU A 126 2.32 -7.48 1.91
CA GLU A 126 2.14 -8.13 0.59
C GLU A 126 3.15 -9.24 0.29
N LYS A 127 4.46 -9.00 0.50
CA LYS A 127 5.53 -9.97 0.20
C LYS A 127 5.69 -11.05 1.27
N LEU A 128 5.25 -10.81 2.51
CA LEU A 128 5.36 -11.78 3.60
C LEU A 128 4.12 -12.68 3.68
N PHE A 129 2.94 -12.14 3.42
CA PHE A 129 1.68 -12.88 3.50
C PHE A 129 1.67 -14.10 2.57
N VAL A 130 2.21 -13.93 1.37
CA VAL A 130 2.31 -15.00 0.36
C VAL A 130 3.17 -16.19 0.79
N LEU A 131 4.08 -16.03 1.76
CA LEU A 131 4.89 -17.13 2.30
C LEU A 131 4.04 -18.25 2.95
N ARG A 132 2.77 -17.97 3.27
CA ARG A 132 1.80 -18.97 3.74
C ARG A 132 1.31 -19.92 2.63
N PHE A 133 1.62 -19.61 1.36
CA PHE A 133 1.19 -20.36 0.18
C PHE A 133 2.40 -20.75 -0.69
N PRO A 134 3.39 -21.50 -0.16
CA PRO A 134 4.61 -21.80 -0.88
C PRO A 134 4.37 -22.57 -2.19
N ASP A 135 3.30 -23.37 -2.26
CA ASP A 135 2.93 -24.13 -3.47
C ASP A 135 2.45 -23.25 -4.63
N LEU A 136 2.12 -21.98 -4.37
CA LEU A 136 1.70 -20.99 -5.36
C LEU A 136 2.81 -19.98 -5.70
N MET A 137 4.01 -20.17 -5.14
CA MET A 137 5.13 -19.25 -5.29
C MET A 137 6.33 -19.90 -5.99
N PRO A 138 7.19 -19.13 -6.67
CA PRO A 138 8.53 -19.61 -6.96
C PRO A 138 9.26 -19.92 -5.65
N PRO A 139 10.29 -20.79 -5.69
CA PRO A 139 11.23 -20.93 -4.58
C PRO A 139 11.64 -19.54 -4.06
N THR A 140 11.53 -19.35 -2.75
CA THR A 140 11.69 -18.04 -2.10
C THR A 140 12.50 -18.20 -0.83
N LEU A 141 13.43 -17.26 -0.60
CA LEU A 141 14.24 -17.09 0.59
C LEU A 141 14.05 -15.66 1.11
N VAL A 142 13.99 -15.49 2.43
CA VAL A 142 14.03 -14.17 3.09
C VAL A 142 15.23 -14.17 4.02
N THR A 143 16.20 -13.30 3.76
CA THR A 143 17.48 -13.33 4.49
C THR A 143 18.19 -11.97 4.51
N LYS A 144 19.21 -11.87 5.35
CA LYS A 144 20.29 -10.88 5.25
C LYS A 144 21.65 -11.49 4.91
N SER A 145 21.74 -12.81 4.90
CA SER A 145 22.99 -13.54 4.73
C SER A 145 23.36 -13.59 3.25
N LEU A 146 24.55 -13.06 2.93
CA LEU A 146 25.15 -13.23 1.60
C LEU A 146 25.35 -14.72 1.30
N GLU A 147 25.78 -15.51 2.28
CA GLU A 147 26.04 -16.94 2.10
C GLU A 147 24.76 -17.70 1.70
N GLU A 148 23.65 -17.46 2.41
CA GLU A 148 22.37 -18.09 2.07
C GLU A 148 21.88 -17.65 0.69
N ALA A 149 22.05 -16.37 0.33
CA ALA A 149 21.69 -15.87 -0.99
C ALA A 149 22.54 -16.50 -2.11
N MET A 150 23.85 -16.71 -1.88
CA MET A 150 24.75 -17.37 -2.82
C MET A 150 24.40 -18.86 -2.99
N ASP A 151 24.13 -19.58 -1.91
CA ASP A 151 23.67 -20.97 -1.95
C ASP A 151 22.33 -21.10 -2.69
N PHE A 152 21.39 -20.22 -2.37
CA PHE A 152 20.09 -20.18 -3.04
C PHE A 152 20.23 -19.96 -4.56
N ARG A 153 21.12 -19.04 -4.97
CA ARG A 153 21.45 -18.83 -6.38
C ARG A 153 22.09 -20.06 -7.02
N ALA A 154 23.00 -20.73 -6.32
CA ALA A 154 23.64 -21.95 -6.83
C ALA A 154 22.61 -23.07 -7.11
N ARG A 155 21.58 -23.18 -6.26
CA ARG A 155 20.49 -24.17 -6.43
C ARG A 155 19.49 -23.81 -7.52
N HIS A 156 19.21 -22.53 -7.74
CA HIS A 156 18.09 -22.09 -8.59
C HIS A 156 18.48 -21.34 -9.87
N GLY A 157 19.76 -21.01 -10.06
CA GLY A 157 20.24 -20.28 -11.24
C GLY A 157 20.03 -18.78 -11.10
N ALA A 158 19.33 -18.16 -12.05
CA ALA A 158 19.03 -16.74 -11.97
C ALA A 158 18.00 -16.45 -10.85
N ILE A 159 18.21 -15.36 -10.12
CA ILE A 159 17.39 -14.97 -8.96
C ILE A 159 16.96 -13.51 -9.04
N VAL A 160 15.87 -13.18 -8.36
CA VAL A 160 15.40 -11.81 -8.16
C VAL A 160 15.59 -11.43 -6.70
N VAL A 161 16.23 -10.29 -6.43
CA VAL A 161 16.43 -9.72 -5.09
C VAL A 161 15.60 -8.45 -4.97
N LYS A 162 14.81 -8.31 -3.90
CA LYS A 162 13.90 -7.18 -3.69
C LYS A 162 13.63 -6.87 -2.21
N PRO A 163 13.36 -5.60 -1.84
CA PRO A 163 13.04 -5.24 -0.46
C PRO A 163 11.65 -5.77 -0.08
N LEU A 164 11.41 -5.97 1.22
CA LEU A 164 10.14 -6.50 1.71
C LEU A 164 9.01 -5.45 1.59
N TYR A 165 9.26 -4.22 2.03
CA TYR A 165 8.21 -3.20 2.20
C TYR A 165 8.18 -2.12 1.11
N GLY A 166 8.99 -2.25 0.05
CA GLY A 166 8.95 -1.36 -1.11
C GLY A 166 7.77 -1.64 -2.06
N ASN A 167 7.42 -0.66 -2.89
CA ASN A 167 6.32 -0.71 -3.86
C ASN A 167 6.79 -0.42 -5.30
N ALA A 168 5.88 -0.62 -6.26
CA ALA A 168 6.02 -0.21 -7.67
C ALA A 168 7.30 -0.70 -8.39
N GLY A 169 7.82 -1.88 -8.02
CA GLY A 169 9.03 -2.44 -8.64
C GLY A 169 10.33 -1.73 -8.23
N THR A 170 10.26 -0.81 -7.26
CA THR A 170 11.44 -0.11 -6.74
C THR A 170 12.42 -1.11 -6.13
N ALA A 171 13.70 -0.97 -6.49
CA ALA A 171 14.79 -1.81 -6.01
C ALA A 171 14.57 -3.33 -6.23
N VAL A 172 13.99 -3.71 -7.37
CA VAL A 172 13.93 -5.11 -7.81
C VAL A 172 15.08 -5.39 -8.78
N PHE A 173 15.94 -6.35 -8.45
CA PHE A 173 17.14 -6.67 -9.23
C PHE A 173 17.12 -8.12 -9.68
N LEU A 174 17.35 -8.34 -10.98
CA LEU A 174 17.64 -9.66 -11.54
C LEU A 174 19.15 -9.89 -11.48
N ILE A 175 19.55 -10.99 -10.86
CA ILE A 175 20.94 -11.44 -10.74
C ILE A 175 21.05 -12.78 -11.46
N ASP A 176 21.80 -12.80 -12.55
CA ASP A 176 22.10 -14.03 -13.28
C ASP A 176 22.98 -14.98 -12.45
N LYS A 177 23.00 -16.27 -12.80
CA LYS A 177 23.82 -17.30 -12.14
C LYS A 177 25.31 -16.93 -12.08
N ASN A 178 25.82 -16.20 -13.08
CA ASN A 178 27.22 -15.82 -13.22
C ASN A 178 27.51 -14.37 -12.81
N ASP A 179 26.51 -13.64 -12.34
CA ASP A 179 26.66 -12.22 -12.02
C ASP A 179 27.51 -12.02 -10.74
N GLY A 180 28.55 -11.21 -10.83
CA GLY A 180 29.45 -10.92 -9.71
C GLY A 180 28.91 -9.91 -8.70
N ASN A 181 27.77 -9.27 -8.96
CA ASN A 181 27.28 -8.12 -8.18
C ASN A 181 26.47 -8.49 -6.94
N LEU A 182 26.14 -9.77 -6.73
CA LEU A 182 25.32 -10.19 -5.58
C LEU A 182 25.88 -9.72 -4.22
N PRO A 183 27.19 -9.84 -3.92
CA PRO A 183 27.76 -9.32 -2.68
C PRO A 183 27.52 -7.81 -2.47
N ALA A 184 27.79 -6.99 -3.49
CA ALA A 184 27.61 -5.55 -3.43
C ALA A 184 26.12 -5.18 -3.29
N LEU A 185 25.22 -5.93 -3.93
CA LEU A 185 23.78 -5.72 -3.79
C LEU A 185 23.30 -6.01 -2.37
N VAL A 186 23.75 -7.12 -1.77
CA VAL A 186 23.42 -7.49 -0.38
C VAL A 186 23.93 -6.45 0.60
N GLU A 187 25.13 -5.91 0.38
CA GLU A 187 25.69 -4.81 1.18
C GLU A 187 24.84 -3.54 1.07
N LEU A 188 24.51 -3.12 -0.16
CA LEU A 188 23.63 -1.97 -0.40
C LEU A 188 22.29 -2.15 0.32
N PHE A 189 21.66 -3.31 0.16
CA PHE A 189 20.38 -3.58 0.79
C PHE A 189 20.45 -3.51 2.31
N SER A 190 21.52 -4.08 2.89
CA SER A 190 21.74 -4.05 4.34
C SER A 190 22.03 -2.65 4.89
N SER A 191 22.50 -1.73 4.05
CA SER A 191 22.75 -0.33 4.42
C SER A 191 21.49 0.54 4.33
N VAL A 192 20.59 0.25 3.39
CA VAL A 192 19.37 1.03 3.13
C VAL A 192 18.21 0.54 3.99
N TRP A 193 18.06 -0.78 4.15
CA TRP A 193 16.95 -1.42 4.86
C TRP A 193 17.42 -2.14 6.12
N ARG A 194 16.65 -1.99 7.21
CA ARG A 194 16.96 -2.62 8.50
C ARG A 194 16.40 -4.04 8.60
N GLU A 195 15.42 -4.37 7.79
CA GLU A 195 14.79 -5.67 7.65
C GLU A 195 15.55 -6.59 6.67
N PRO A 196 15.28 -7.91 6.66
CA PRO A 196 15.75 -8.81 5.61
C PRO A 196 15.22 -8.44 4.23
N PHE A 197 15.84 -8.99 3.19
CA PHE A 197 15.37 -8.89 1.81
C PHE A 197 14.85 -10.22 1.31
N MET A 198 14.06 -10.18 0.25
CA MET A 198 13.52 -11.36 -0.41
C MET A 198 14.38 -11.73 -1.62
N VAL A 199 14.70 -13.02 -1.74
CA VAL A 199 15.34 -13.64 -2.89
C VAL A 199 14.38 -14.68 -3.48
N GLN A 200 14.08 -14.61 -4.78
CA GLN A 200 13.22 -15.58 -5.45
C GLN A 200 13.90 -16.17 -6.67
N ALA A 201 13.63 -17.43 -7.00
CA ALA A 201 14.05 -17.98 -8.29
C ALA A 201 13.40 -17.15 -9.43
N PHE A 202 14.19 -16.80 -10.44
CA PHE A 202 13.67 -16.05 -11.59
C PHE A 202 12.75 -16.94 -12.42
N LEU A 203 11.60 -16.38 -12.82
CA LEU A 203 10.63 -17.05 -13.69
C LEU A 203 10.70 -16.42 -15.09
N PRO A 204 11.23 -17.12 -16.12
CA PRO A 204 11.32 -16.59 -17.48
C PRO A 204 9.96 -16.19 -18.08
N SER A 205 8.87 -16.83 -17.64
CA SER A 205 7.51 -16.54 -18.06
C SER A 205 7.03 -15.13 -17.70
N VAL A 206 7.74 -14.39 -16.85
CA VAL A 206 7.43 -12.97 -16.59
C VAL A 206 7.49 -12.12 -17.88
N ALA A 207 8.26 -12.57 -18.88
CA ALA A 207 8.31 -11.94 -20.20
C ALA A 207 6.96 -12.01 -20.97
N GLU A 208 6.06 -12.93 -20.59
CA GLU A 208 4.70 -13.02 -21.12
C GLU A 208 3.74 -12.02 -20.47
N GLY A 209 4.20 -11.31 -19.44
CA GLY A 209 3.46 -10.29 -18.70
C GLY A 209 3.18 -10.70 -17.25
N ASP A 210 3.35 -9.73 -16.35
CA ASP A 210 2.86 -9.84 -14.97
C ASP A 210 1.37 -9.48 -14.94
N LYS A 211 0.54 -10.43 -14.54
CA LYS A 211 -0.92 -10.33 -14.62
C LYS A 211 -1.49 -9.87 -13.29
N ARG A 212 -2.18 -8.73 -13.30
CA ARG A 212 -3.00 -8.28 -12.18
C ARG A 212 -4.41 -8.84 -12.29
N ILE A 213 -4.83 -9.59 -11.27
CA ILE A 213 -6.21 -10.11 -11.13
C ILE A 213 -6.96 -9.12 -10.23
N VAL A 214 -7.96 -8.42 -10.79
CA VAL A 214 -8.84 -7.46 -10.10
C VAL A 214 -10.30 -7.91 -10.17
#